data_AF-A2EIS4-F1
#
_entry.id   AF-A2EIS4-F1
#
_cell.length_a   1.000
_cell.length_b   1.000
_cell.length_c   1.000
_cell.angle_alpha   90.00
_cell.angle_beta   90.00
_cell.angle_gamma   90.00
#
_symmetry.space_group_name_H-M   'P 1'
#
loop_
_entity.id
_entity.type
_entity.pdbx_description
1 polymer ?
#
loop_
_entity_poly.entity_id
_entity_poly.type
_entity_poly.pdbx_seq_one_letter_code
_entity_poly.pdbx_strand_id
1 'polypeptide(L)'
;MSQGIVLNYEYIGSHIKDYIEADNLFSTFEVEDIESIMKFANLTPDEFNSLLAQSHSVISARELYACTRNANVSINNLQDAVSTLKSVQKYMKMRVFEGIIVFLEQLQKDQSITAHKIEKLQADLIRIQKEKENVEKEMQTLHSQLKAKEGNDLPKEFLSKISELKNSEDFKQIYKFFDEISEKGNQKMMQKACDEELWKKQNPDFLGTNVLHFASVKGNLRLVKSLIECGCDKEIKDKDGRTALYWSSISGYLEVVKYLISVGANKEAKDNGGRTPLIEASDYGHLEVVQYLISVGANKEAKNNYGRTPLIYASYNGHLKVVQYLISVGADKEAKDNDGETALDKSKGAVREYLLSIARK
;
A
#
# COMPACT_ATOMS: atom_id res chain seq x y z
N MET A 1 72.78 34.28 18.15
CA MET A 1 71.74 35.13 17.55
C MET A 1 70.92 34.28 16.59
N SER A 2 69.74 33.87 17.02
CA SER A 2 68.55 33.69 16.18
C SER A 2 67.38 33.69 17.18
N GLN A 3 66.67 34.82 17.28
CA GLN A 3 65.45 34.90 18.07
C GLN A 3 64.49 33.83 17.53
N GLY A 4 64.06 32.92 18.41
CA GLY A 4 63.15 31.84 18.05
C GLY A 4 61.84 32.43 17.52
N ILE A 5 61.57 32.18 16.24
CA ILE A 5 60.28 32.44 15.64
C ILE A 5 59.29 31.49 16.32
N VAL A 6 58.35 32.04 17.08
CA VAL A 6 57.25 31.25 17.63
C VAL A 6 56.31 30.95 16.46
N LEU A 7 56.28 29.69 16.01
CA LEU A 7 55.38 29.25 14.97
C LEU A 7 53.92 29.37 15.45
N ASN A 8 53.10 30.12 14.72
CA ASN A 8 51.66 30.17 14.96
C ASN A 8 50.99 29.00 14.23
N TYR A 9 50.93 27.83 14.88
CA TYR A 9 50.39 26.61 14.28
C TYR A 9 48.91 26.70 13.89
N GLU A 10 48.11 27.54 14.57
CA GLU A 10 46.71 27.77 14.23
C GLU A 10 46.58 28.55 12.91
N TYR A 11 47.38 29.60 12.75
CA TYR A 11 47.44 30.35 11.50
C TYR A 11 47.95 29.47 10.34
N ILE A 12 49.02 28.70 10.58
CA ILE A 12 49.58 27.83 9.54
C ILE A 12 48.60 26.69 9.19
N GLY A 13 47.93 26.10 10.17
CA GLY A 13 46.95 25.02 9.94
C GLY A 13 45.70 25.50 9.18
N SER A 14 45.23 26.72 9.44
CA SER A 14 44.13 27.32 8.68
C SER A 14 44.50 27.71 7.25
N HIS A 15 45.80 27.91 6.95
CA HIS A 15 46.33 28.21 5.62
C HIS A 15 47.15 27.05 5.03
N ILE A 16 46.96 25.84 5.56
CA ILE A 16 47.79 24.67 5.21
C ILE A 16 47.71 24.33 3.72
N LYS A 17 46.59 24.68 3.08
CA LYS A 17 46.38 24.55 1.65
C LYS A 17 47.49 25.20 0.83
N ASP A 18 47.96 26.38 1.20
CA ASP A 18 48.99 27.12 0.46
C ASP A 18 50.31 26.34 0.43
N TYR A 19 50.63 25.65 1.53
CA TYR A 19 51.83 24.80 1.65
C TYR A 19 51.69 23.46 0.91
N ILE A 20 50.46 22.92 0.84
CA ILE A 20 50.16 21.73 0.04
C ILE A 20 50.25 22.07 -1.46
N GLU A 21 49.66 23.18 -1.90
CA GLU A 21 49.73 23.61 -3.30
C GLU A 21 51.15 23.96 -3.75
N ALA A 22 51.97 24.50 -2.84
CA ALA A 22 53.36 24.83 -3.09
C ALA A 22 54.34 23.63 -2.96
N ASP A 23 53.84 22.44 -2.58
CA ASP A 23 54.64 21.21 -2.38
C ASP A 23 55.88 21.42 -1.50
N ASN A 24 55.72 22.21 -0.42
CA ASN A 24 56.85 22.61 0.42
C ASN A 24 56.61 22.36 1.91
N LEU A 25 55.48 21.79 2.32
CA LEU A 25 55.16 21.57 3.72
C LEU A 25 56.25 20.76 4.44
N PHE A 26 56.66 19.62 3.85
CA PHE A 26 57.67 18.72 4.43
C PHE A 26 59.11 19.21 4.27
N SER A 27 59.37 20.22 3.43
CA SER A 27 60.67 20.89 3.35
C SER A 27 60.76 22.15 4.22
N THR A 28 59.62 22.67 4.68
CA THR A 28 59.53 23.92 5.45
C THR A 28 59.44 23.67 6.95
N PHE A 29 58.79 22.59 7.37
CA PHE A 29 58.52 22.29 8.77
C PHE A 29 59.06 20.93 9.17
N GLU A 30 59.54 20.83 10.41
CA GLU A 30 59.91 19.55 11.02
C GLU A 30 58.66 18.70 11.31
N VAL A 31 58.83 17.40 11.50
CA VAL A 31 57.72 16.45 11.68
C VAL A 31 56.84 16.82 12.89
N GLU A 32 57.46 17.27 13.99
CA GLU A 32 56.77 17.70 15.21
C GLU A 32 55.95 18.99 15.01
N ASP A 33 56.43 19.89 14.16
CA ASP A 33 55.72 21.11 13.79
C ASP A 33 54.50 20.77 12.93
N ILE A 34 54.67 19.89 11.93
CA ILE A 34 53.57 19.42 11.08
C ILE A 34 52.48 18.74 11.93
N GLU A 35 52.86 17.92 12.92
CA GLU A 35 51.88 17.32 13.84
C GLU A 35 51.06 18.37 14.60
N SER A 36 51.71 19.47 15.00
CA SER A 36 51.06 20.57 15.72
C SER A 36 50.17 21.41 14.80
N ILE A 37 50.59 21.63 13.55
CA ILE A 37 49.83 22.29 12.49
C ILE A 37 48.55 21.50 12.16
N MET A 38 48.65 20.17 12.05
CA MET A 38 47.55 19.30 11.64
C MET A 38 46.35 19.32 12.59
N LYS A 39 46.54 19.68 13.87
CA LYS A 39 45.44 19.85 14.83
C LYS A 39 44.45 20.95 14.43
N PHE A 40 44.88 21.90 13.62
CA PHE A 40 44.09 23.04 13.15
C PHE A 40 43.75 22.93 11.66
N ALA A 41 44.21 21.88 10.98
CA ALA A 41 43.98 21.66 9.57
C ALA A 41 42.60 21.04 9.32
N ASN A 42 41.81 21.71 8.46
CA ASN A 42 40.59 21.15 7.88
C ASN A 42 40.83 20.94 6.39
N LEU A 43 40.96 19.69 5.98
CA LEU A 43 41.34 19.30 4.63
C LEU A 43 40.15 18.70 3.90
N THR A 44 40.07 18.99 2.61
CA THR A 44 39.29 18.18 1.67
C THR A 44 39.99 16.84 1.41
N PRO A 45 39.27 15.83 0.89
CA PRO A 45 39.86 14.56 0.48
C PRO A 45 41.03 14.75 -0.49
N ASP A 46 40.90 15.66 -1.46
CA ASP A 46 41.93 15.91 -2.46
C ASP A 46 43.18 16.59 -1.91
N GLU A 47 43.01 17.57 -1.01
CA GLU A 47 44.14 18.22 -0.32
C GLU A 47 44.90 17.23 0.56
N PHE A 48 44.16 16.39 1.32
CA PHE A 48 44.77 15.36 2.15
C PHE A 48 45.49 14.29 1.30
N ASN A 49 44.86 13.82 0.22
CA ASN A 49 45.47 12.87 -0.71
C ASN A 49 46.75 13.43 -1.36
N SER A 50 46.73 14.71 -1.73
CA SER A 50 47.89 15.41 -2.31
C SER A 50 49.02 15.52 -1.29
N LEU A 51 48.71 15.94 -0.06
CA LEU A 51 49.66 15.98 1.03
C LEU A 51 50.33 14.61 1.29
N LEU A 52 49.54 13.53 1.32
CA LEU A 52 50.11 12.19 1.49
C LEU A 52 51.03 11.80 0.33
N ALA A 53 50.70 12.20 -0.90
CA ALA A 53 51.52 11.90 -2.07
C ALA A 53 52.90 12.59 -2.02
N GLN A 54 52.95 13.83 -1.54
CA GLN A 54 54.18 14.62 -1.41
C GLN A 54 55.17 14.02 -0.41
N SER A 55 54.66 13.36 0.63
CA SER A 55 55.49 12.78 1.69
C SER A 55 56.31 11.55 1.28
N HIS A 56 55.96 10.89 0.16
CA HIS A 56 56.41 9.52 -0.16
C HIS A 56 57.94 9.36 -0.29
N SER A 57 58.67 10.43 -0.61
CA SER A 57 60.13 10.45 -0.74
C SER A 57 60.84 11.21 0.39
N VAL A 58 60.10 11.82 1.32
CA VAL A 58 60.64 12.76 2.32
C VAL A 58 60.66 12.15 3.71
N ILE A 59 59.60 11.43 4.09
CA ILE A 59 59.46 10.85 5.44
C ILE A 59 58.96 9.40 5.38
N SER A 60 59.21 8.63 6.43
CA SER A 60 58.73 7.25 6.52
C SER A 60 57.20 7.19 6.71
N ALA A 61 56.59 6.06 6.36
CA ALA A 61 55.15 5.83 6.59
C ALA A 61 54.72 6.01 8.05
N ARG A 62 55.63 5.76 9.02
CA ARG A 62 55.38 5.94 10.45
C ARG A 62 55.38 7.42 10.84
N GLU A 63 56.32 8.19 10.31
CA GLU A 63 56.40 9.64 10.52
C GLU A 63 55.22 10.34 9.85
N LEU A 64 54.85 9.91 8.64
CA LEU A 64 53.67 10.40 7.93
C LEU A 64 52.39 10.20 8.74
N TYR A 65 52.18 9.00 9.28
CA TYR A 65 51.06 8.77 10.17
C TYR A 65 51.12 9.67 11.41
N ALA A 66 52.30 9.79 12.05
CA ALA A 66 52.46 10.59 13.25
C ALA A 66 52.12 12.07 13.02
N CYS A 67 52.56 12.66 11.91
CA CYS A 67 52.31 14.07 11.63
C CYS A 67 50.89 14.34 11.15
N THR A 68 50.23 13.41 10.43
CA THR A 68 48.89 13.67 9.88
C THR A 68 47.73 13.14 10.73
N ARG A 69 47.97 12.35 11.79
CA ARG A 69 46.91 11.68 12.57
C ARG A 69 45.87 12.62 13.21
N ASN A 70 46.21 13.89 13.40
CA ASN A 70 45.33 14.89 14.01
C ASN A 70 44.58 15.74 12.98
N ALA A 71 44.81 15.51 11.67
CA ALA A 71 44.14 16.25 10.61
C ALA A 71 42.66 15.89 10.55
N ASN A 72 41.81 16.90 10.34
CA ASN A 72 40.39 16.67 10.07
C ASN A 72 40.17 16.64 8.54
N VAL A 73 39.64 15.54 8.01
CA VAL A 73 39.35 15.37 6.58
C VAL A 73 37.85 15.29 6.37
N SER A 74 37.29 16.22 5.60
CA SER A 74 35.84 16.33 5.39
C SER A 74 35.37 15.38 4.28
N ILE A 75 34.91 14.18 4.67
CA ILE A 75 34.38 13.16 3.74
C ILE A 75 32.88 13.43 3.48
N ASN A 76 32.52 13.76 2.24
CA ASN A 76 31.13 14.12 1.89
C ASN A 76 30.36 12.99 1.19
N ASN A 77 31.05 12.02 0.59
CA ASN A 77 30.43 10.91 -0.13
C ASN A 77 31.29 9.63 -0.09
N LEU A 78 30.75 8.53 -0.62
CA LEU A 78 31.43 7.23 -0.66
C LEU A 78 32.71 7.24 -1.51
N GLN A 79 32.75 8.03 -2.59
CA GLN A 79 33.92 8.15 -3.46
C GLN A 79 35.07 8.87 -2.74
N ASP A 80 34.77 9.92 -1.97
CA ASP A 80 35.72 10.62 -1.10
C ASP A 80 36.32 9.68 -0.05
N ALA A 81 35.46 8.84 0.57
CA ALA A 81 35.90 7.87 1.57
C ALA A 81 36.85 6.83 0.95
N VAL A 82 36.49 6.28 -0.21
CA VAL A 82 37.29 5.29 -0.93
C VAL A 82 38.63 5.88 -1.40
N SER A 83 38.63 7.09 -1.96
CA SER A 83 39.85 7.74 -2.45
C SER A 83 40.82 8.03 -1.30
N THR A 84 40.30 8.56 -0.18
CA THR A 84 41.08 8.86 1.03
C THR A 84 41.67 7.59 1.63
N LEU A 85 40.87 6.54 1.81
CA LEU A 85 41.34 5.26 2.36
C LEU A 85 42.40 4.60 1.46
N LYS A 86 42.27 4.71 0.13
CA LYS A 86 43.29 4.23 -0.81
C LYS A 86 44.62 4.97 -0.65
N SER A 87 44.58 6.30 -0.50
CA SER A 87 45.80 7.09 -0.28
C SER A 87 46.47 6.74 1.05
N VAL A 88 45.68 6.60 2.13
CA VAL A 88 46.19 6.15 3.43
C VAL A 88 46.80 4.75 3.33
N GLN A 89 46.11 3.80 2.68
CA GLN A 89 46.62 2.45 2.44
C GLN A 89 47.96 2.47 1.68
N LYS A 90 48.05 3.31 0.62
CA LYS A 90 49.22 3.42 -0.26
C LYS A 90 50.42 4.04 0.46
N TYR A 91 50.24 5.21 1.08
CA TYR A 91 51.36 6.00 1.59
C TYR A 91 51.72 5.66 3.05
N MET A 92 50.73 5.29 3.88
CA MET A 92 50.98 4.87 5.27
C MET A 92 51.11 3.35 5.44
N LYS A 93 50.94 2.56 4.37
CA LYS A 93 51.07 1.09 4.36
C LYS A 93 50.08 0.37 5.31
N MET A 94 48.90 0.94 5.55
CA MET A 94 47.88 0.40 6.45
C MET A 94 47.00 -0.65 5.76
N ARG A 95 47.42 -1.92 5.76
CA ARG A 95 46.69 -3.04 5.12
C ARG A 95 45.30 -3.33 5.69
N VAL A 96 45.05 -2.93 6.94
CA VAL A 96 43.75 -3.09 7.62
C VAL A 96 42.57 -2.51 6.80
N PHE A 97 42.81 -1.50 5.95
CA PHE A 97 41.75 -0.90 5.13
C PHE A 97 41.40 -1.66 3.85
N GLU A 98 42.14 -2.71 3.48
CA GLU A 98 41.92 -3.43 2.21
C GLU A 98 40.50 -3.99 2.09
N GLY A 99 40.04 -4.72 3.11
CA GLY A 99 38.68 -5.27 3.13
C GLY A 99 37.60 -4.18 3.20
N ILE A 100 37.89 -3.06 3.86
CA ILE A 100 36.96 -1.92 3.97
C ILE A 100 36.80 -1.25 2.59
N ILE A 101 37.90 -1.02 1.87
CA ILE A 101 37.88 -0.42 0.53
C ILE A 101 37.04 -1.29 -0.41
N VAL A 102 37.28 -2.60 -0.44
CA VAL A 102 36.51 -3.53 -1.29
C VAL A 102 35.01 -3.49 -0.97
N PHE A 103 34.65 -3.45 0.32
CA PHE A 103 33.25 -3.35 0.74
C PHE A 103 32.61 -2.03 0.28
N LEU A 104 33.29 -0.91 0.45
CA LEU A 104 32.76 0.41 0.06
C LEU A 104 32.62 0.54 -1.47
N GLU A 105 33.56 -0.02 -2.25
CA GLU A 105 33.46 -0.08 -3.71
C GLU A 105 32.25 -0.90 -4.18
N GLN A 106 31.98 -2.04 -3.51
CA GLN A 106 30.80 -2.85 -3.79
C GLN A 106 29.51 -2.10 -3.45
N LEU A 107 29.47 -1.41 -2.30
CA LEU A 107 28.33 -0.60 -1.89
C LEU A 107 28.03 0.52 -2.89
N GLN A 108 29.08 1.20 -3.39
CA GLN A 108 28.95 2.23 -4.41
C GLN A 108 28.38 1.67 -5.73
N LYS A 109 28.82 0.47 -6.12
CA LYS A 109 28.30 -0.22 -7.32
C LYS A 109 26.81 -0.59 -7.17
N ASP A 110 26.42 -1.10 -6.02
CA ASP A 110 25.03 -1.49 -5.75
C ASP A 110 24.09 -0.27 -5.73
N GLN A 111 24.56 0.87 -5.22
CA GLN A 111 23.83 2.14 -5.30
C GLN A 111 23.60 2.57 -6.75
N SER A 112 24.62 2.47 -7.62
CA SER A 112 24.50 2.80 -9.04
C SER A 112 23.50 1.90 -9.77
N ILE A 113 23.54 0.59 -9.53
CA ILE A 113 22.57 -0.36 -10.09
C ILE A 113 21.13 -0.02 -9.65
N THR A 114 20.97 0.33 -8.38
CA THR A 114 19.67 0.69 -7.80
C THR A 114 19.13 1.98 -8.43
N ALA A 115 19.98 3.01 -8.58
CA ALA A 115 19.62 4.26 -9.23
C ALA A 115 19.14 4.04 -10.67
N HIS A 116 19.86 3.23 -11.44
CA HIS A 116 19.47 2.94 -12.83
C HIS A 116 18.14 2.17 -12.94
N LYS A 117 17.86 1.26 -12.00
CA LYS A 117 16.55 0.58 -11.91
C LYS A 117 15.43 1.57 -11.61
N ILE A 118 15.66 2.52 -10.69
CA ILE A 118 14.68 3.55 -10.34
C ILE A 118 14.37 4.44 -11.54
N GLU A 119 15.38 4.91 -12.26
CA GLU A 119 15.21 5.72 -13.48
C GLU A 119 14.38 4.98 -14.54
N LYS A 120 14.68 3.71 -14.76
CA LYS A 120 13.91 2.86 -15.69
C LYS A 120 12.44 2.74 -15.27
N LEU A 121 12.19 2.45 -13.99
CA LEU A 121 10.83 2.36 -13.45
C LEU A 121 10.07 3.69 -13.53
N GLN A 122 10.74 4.83 -13.34
CA GLN A 122 10.15 6.15 -13.52
C GLN A 122 9.76 6.41 -14.98
N ALA A 123 10.60 6.04 -15.93
CA ALA A 123 10.30 6.16 -17.36
C ALA A 123 9.10 5.29 -17.77
N ASP A 124 9.05 4.04 -17.28
CA ASP A 124 7.93 3.14 -17.52
C ASP A 124 6.62 3.69 -16.92
N LEU A 125 6.67 4.29 -15.73
CA LEU A 125 5.51 4.90 -15.07
C LEU A 125 4.95 6.09 -15.86
N ILE A 126 5.82 6.98 -16.36
CA ILE A 126 5.41 8.12 -17.21
C ILE A 126 4.75 7.62 -18.50
N ARG A 127 5.32 6.56 -19.12
CA ARG A 127 4.76 5.96 -20.33
C ARG A 127 3.34 5.41 -20.07
N ILE A 128 3.16 4.66 -19.00
CA ILE A 128 1.86 4.08 -18.61
C ILE A 128 0.82 5.18 -18.34
N GLN A 129 1.22 6.27 -17.68
CA GLN A 129 0.33 7.41 -17.43
C GLN A 129 -0.15 8.04 -18.75
N LYS A 130 0.74 8.22 -19.73
CA LYS A 130 0.38 8.75 -21.04
C LYS A 130 -0.54 7.81 -21.82
N GLU A 131 -0.29 6.50 -21.77
CA GLU A 131 -1.16 5.49 -22.40
C GLU A 131 -2.56 5.52 -21.76
N LYS A 132 -2.66 5.64 -20.43
CA LYS A 132 -3.92 5.79 -19.71
C LYS A 132 -4.72 7.02 -20.16
N GLU A 133 -4.08 8.19 -20.24
CA GLU A 133 -4.75 9.42 -20.69
C GLU A 133 -5.30 9.32 -22.12
N ASN A 134 -4.58 8.63 -23.02
CA ASN A 134 -5.05 8.40 -24.38
C ASN A 134 -6.30 7.50 -24.39
N VAL A 135 -6.30 6.41 -23.61
CA VAL A 135 -7.46 5.52 -23.49
C VAL A 135 -8.67 6.26 -22.90
N GLU A 136 -8.47 7.12 -21.91
CA GLU A 136 -9.54 7.93 -21.33
C GLU A 136 -10.17 8.88 -22.37
N LYS A 137 -9.36 9.51 -23.22
CA LYS A 137 -9.84 10.37 -24.33
C LYS A 137 -10.61 9.58 -25.39
N GLU A 138 -10.12 8.40 -25.77
CA GLU A 138 -10.81 7.50 -26.68
C GLU A 138 -12.17 7.07 -26.11
N MET A 139 -12.21 6.68 -24.82
CA MET A 139 -13.45 6.34 -24.13
C MET A 139 -14.46 7.50 -24.12
N GLN A 140 -14.02 8.73 -23.86
CA GLN A 140 -14.90 9.91 -23.90
C GLN A 140 -15.45 10.16 -25.31
N THR A 141 -14.64 9.95 -26.33
CA THR A 141 -15.05 10.11 -27.74
C THR A 141 -16.05 9.02 -28.14
N LEU A 142 -15.80 7.77 -27.78
CA LEU A 142 -16.75 6.67 -28.00
C LEU A 142 -18.07 6.92 -27.26
N HIS A 143 -18.00 7.42 -26.03
CA HIS A 143 -19.19 7.72 -25.22
C HIS A 143 -20.04 8.84 -25.86
N SER A 144 -19.42 9.89 -26.40
CA SER A 144 -20.15 10.95 -27.11
C SER A 144 -20.75 10.47 -28.44
N GLN A 145 -20.04 9.61 -29.17
CA GLN A 145 -20.55 8.97 -30.40
C GLN A 145 -21.72 8.02 -30.13
N LEU A 146 -21.68 7.26 -29.03
CA LEU A 146 -22.79 6.41 -28.58
C LEU A 146 -24.01 7.27 -28.24
N LYS A 147 -23.82 8.34 -27.47
CA LYS A 147 -24.89 9.30 -27.15
C LYS A 147 -25.54 9.91 -28.39
N ALA A 148 -24.77 10.16 -29.45
CA ALA A 148 -25.27 10.71 -30.72
C ALA A 148 -25.99 9.68 -31.61
N LYS A 149 -25.63 8.39 -31.52
CA LYS A 149 -26.29 7.30 -32.28
C LYS A 149 -27.56 6.80 -31.63
N GLU A 150 -27.70 6.93 -30.31
CA GLU A 150 -28.94 6.63 -29.61
C GLU A 150 -29.95 7.76 -29.86
N GLY A 151 -30.92 7.52 -30.75
CA GLY A 151 -32.03 8.44 -31.01
C GLY A 151 -32.65 9.01 -29.72
N ASN A 152 -33.07 10.28 -29.78
CA ASN A 152 -33.46 11.07 -28.59
C ASN A 152 -34.76 10.60 -27.92
N ASP A 153 -35.57 9.76 -28.56
CA ASP A 153 -36.84 9.32 -28.00
C ASP A 153 -36.81 7.86 -27.56
N LEU A 154 -37.11 7.63 -26.27
CA LEU A 154 -37.36 6.30 -25.72
C LEU A 154 -38.60 5.69 -26.39
N PRO A 155 -38.60 4.37 -26.71
CA PRO A 155 -39.76 3.72 -27.31
C PRO A 155 -41.04 3.93 -26.49
N LYS A 156 -42.16 4.27 -27.14
CA LYS A 156 -43.45 4.48 -26.46
C LYS A 156 -43.88 3.27 -25.61
N GLU A 157 -43.64 2.07 -26.11
CA GLU A 157 -43.93 0.82 -25.39
C GLU A 157 -43.13 0.71 -24.08
N PHE A 158 -41.87 1.18 -24.07
CA PHE A 158 -41.03 1.18 -22.88
C PHE A 158 -41.57 2.14 -21.81
N LEU A 159 -41.95 3.36 -22.21
CA LEU A 159 -42.54 4.35 -21.30
C LEU A 159 -43.89 3.87 -20.73
N SER A 160 -44.69 3.19 -21.56
CA SER A 160 -45.92 2.53 -21.12
C SER A 160 -45.63 1.47 -20.05
N LYS A 161 -44.61 0.62 -20.28
CA LYS A 161 -44.23 -0.42 -19.32
C LYS A 161 -43.72 0.15 -17.98
N ILE A 162 -42.96 1.24 -18.00
CA ILE A 162 -42.59 1.95 -16.75
C ILE A 162 -43.83 2.39 -15.99
N SER A 163 -44.81 2.97 -16.68
CA SER A 163 -46.04 3.48 -16.06
C SER A 163 -46.88 2.35 -15.46
N GLU A 164 -46.93 1.20 -16.11
CA GLU A 164 -47.55 -0.03 -15.58
C GLU A 164 -46.83 -0.53 -14.32
N LEU A 165 -45.50 -0.66 -14.37
CA LEU A 165 -44.69 -1.18 -13.27
C LEU A 165 -44.70 -0.28 -12.02
N LYS A 166 -44.86 1.04 -12.21
CA LYS A 166 -45.03 1.98 -11.08
C LYS A 166 -46.23 1.66 -10.22
N ASN A 167 -47.32 1.20 -10.82
CA ASN A 167 -48.55 0.84 -10.11
C ASN A 167 -48.61 -0.64 -9.73
N SER A 168 -47.66 -1.44 -10.22
CA SER A 168 -47.56 -2.86 -9.92
C SER A 168 -46.99 -3.11 -8.51
N GLU A 169 -47.49 -4.18 -7.88
CA GLU A 169 -46.94 -4.81 -6.68
C GLU A 169 -46.12 -6.06 -7.02
N ASP A 170 -46.09 -6.48 -8.29
CA ASP A 170 -45.32 -7.64 -8.74
C ASP A 170 -43.82 -7.30 -8.84
N PHE A 171 -43.13 -7.51 -7.73
CA PHE A 171 -41.69 -7.30 -7.64
C PHE A 171 -40.90 -8.19 -8.62
N LYS A 172 -41.37 -9.40 -8.94
CA LYS A 172 -40.67 -10.28 -9.87
C LYS A 172 -40.68 -9.69 -11.28
N GLN A 173 -41.79 -9.09 -11.69
CA GLN A 173 -41.84 -8.35 -12.95
C GLN A 173 -40.92 -7.12 -12.96
N ILE A 174 -40.84 -6.37 -11.85
CA ILE A 174 -39.94 -5.22 -11.73
C ILE A 174 -38.47 -5.68 -11.85
N TYR A 175 -38.08 -6.73 -11.12
CA TYR A 175 -36.72 -7.29 -11.23
C TYR A 175 -36.41 -7.76 -12.64
N LYS A 176 -37.32 -8.53 -13.26
CA LYS A 176 -37.15 -9.04 -14.63
C LYS A 176 -36.99 -7.89 -15.63
N PHE A 177 -37.78 -6.84 -15.49
CA PHE A 177 -37.66 -5.63 -16.32
C PHE A 177 -36.27 -4.99 -16.20
N PHE A 178 -35.77 -4.80 -14.99
CA PHE A 178 -34.42 -4.28 -14.75
C PHE A 178 -33.32 -5.18 -15.32
N ASP A 179 -33.45 -6.49 -15.15
CA ASP A 179 -32.48 -7.46 -15.67
C ASP A 179 -32.42 -7.44 -17.20
N GLU A 180 -33.57 -7.44 -17.88
CA GLU A 180 -33.69 -7.39 -19.34
C GLU A 180 -33.09 -6.09 -19.93
N ILE A 181 -33.36 -4.93 -19.33
CA ILE A 181 -32.81 -3.67 -19.83
C ILE A 181 -31.30 -3.56 -19.56
N SER A 182 -30.81 -4.18 -18.47
CA SER A 182 -29.37 -4.29 -18.21
C SER A 182 -28.67 -5.20 -19.22
N GLU A 183 -29.32 -6.29 -19.65
CA GLU A 183 -28.79 -7.23 -20.63
C GLU A 183 -28.62 -6.61 -22.01
N LYS A 184 -29.58 -5.80 -22.42
CA LYS A 184 -29.54 -5.07 -23.70
C LYS A 184 -28.53 -3.92 -23.68
N GLY A 185 -27.93 -3.59 -22.54
CA GLY A 185 -26.98 -2.50 -22.39
C GLY A 185 -27.58 -1.10 -22.62
N ASN A 186 -28.90 -0.95 -22.51
CA ASN A 186 -29.57 0.32 -22.81
C ASN A 186 -29.51 1.26 -21.60
N GLN A 187 -28.43 2.06 -21.54
CA GLN A 187 -28.20 3.00 -20.43
C GLN A 187 -29.32 4.04 -20.27
N LYS A 188 -29.89 4.55 -21.38
CA LYS A 188 -31.00 5.51 -21.31
C LYS A 188 -32.26 4.91 -20.69
N MET A 189 -32.60 3.68 -21.05
CA MET A 189 -33.73 2.95 -20.44
C MET A 189 -33.48 2.67 -18.96
N MET A 190 -32.27 2.21 -18.60
CA MET A 190 -31.89 2.00 -17.21
C MET A 190 -31.98 3.29 -16.40
N GLN A 191 -31.42 4.39 -16.92
CA GLN A 191 -31.47 5.70 -16.29
C GLN A 191 -32.92 6.15 -16.10
N LYS A 192 -33.75 6.06 -17.14
CA LYS A 192 -35.16 6.44 -17.03
C LYS A 192 -35.91 5.59 -16.00
N ALA A 193 -35.67 4.28 -15.94
CA ALA A 193 -36.26 3.43 -14.91
C ALA A 193 -35.78 3.79 -13.49
N CYS A 194 -34.52 4.22 -13.35
CA CYS A 194 -33.95 4.67 -12.09
C CYS A 194 -34.50 6.03 -11.64
N ASP A 195 -34.62 6.99 -12.57
CA ASP A 195 -35.20 8.33 -12.35
C ASP A 195 -36.66 8.25 -11.88
N GLU A 196 -37.37 7.24 -12.36
CA GLU A 196 -38.76 6.95 -11.99
C GLU A 196 -38.88 6.14 -10.69
N GLU A 197 -37.76 5.97 -9.98
CA GLU A 197 -37.62 5.34 -8.66
C GLU A 197 -38.15 3.90 -8.57
N LEU A 198 -38.28 3.20 -9.70
CA LEU A 198 -38.75 1.80 -9.72
C LEU A 198 -37.84 0.89 -8.89
N TRP A 199 -36.56 1.22 -8.78
CA TRP A 199 -35.59 0.50 -7.96
C TRP A 199 -35.84 0.61 -6.45
N LYS A 200 -36.65 1.57 -5.98
CA LYS A 200 -37.04 1.69 -4.55
C LYS A 200 -38.20 0.77 -4.19
N LYS A 201 -38.89 0.18 -5.18
CA LYS A 201 -39.97 -0.78 -4.93
C LYS A 201 -39.44 -1.96 -4.13
N GLN A 202 -40.12 -2.27 -3.04
CA GLN A 202 -39.73 -3.30 -2.10
C GLN A 202 -40.47 -4.60 -2.40
N ASN A 203 -39.77 -5.72 -2.28
CA ASN A 203 -40.32 -7.06 -2.33
C ASN A 203 -41.00 -7.39 -0.98
N PRO A 204 -42.35 -7.44 -0.91
CA PRO A 204 -43.03 -7.74 0.35
C PRO A 204 -42.72 -9.16 0.85
N ASP A 205 -42.46 -10.11 -0.06
CA ASP A 205 -42.25 -11.52 0.25
C ASP A 205 -40.83 -11.81 0.76
N PHE A 206 -39.90 -10.87 0.61
CA PHE A 206 -38.50 -11.06 0.97
C PHE A 206 -37.96 -9.82 1.69
N LEU A 207 -38.38 -9.62 2.95
CA LEU A 207 -37.81 -8.64 3.88
C LEU A 207 -37.78 -7.18 3.38
N GLY A 208 -38.64 -6.83 2.41
CA GLY A 208 -38.62 -5.51 1.79
C GLY A 208 -37.36 -5.25 0.95
N THR A 209 -36.68 -6.28 0.46
CA THR A 209 -35.53 -6.11 -0.44
C THR A 209 -35.95 -5.41 -1.72
N ASN A 210 -35.08 -4.55 -2.25
CA ASN A 210 -35.30 -3.92 -3.54
C ASN A 210 -34.55 -4.66 -4.67
N VAL A 211 -34.59 -4.13 -5.89
CA VAL A 211 -33.92 -4.75 -7.06
C VAL A 211 -32.41 -4.88 -6.86
N LEU A 212 -31.75 -3.91 -6.21
CA LEU A 212 -30.31 -3.94 -5.94
C LEU A 212 -29.94 -5.05 -4.95
N HIS A 213 -30.72 -5.19 -3.87
CA HIS A 213 -30.59 -6.30 -2.91
C HIS A 213 -30.76 -7.64 -3.61
N PHE A 214 -31.83 -7.81 -4.39
CA PHE A 214 -32.11 -9.08 -5.05
C PHE A 214 -31.06 -9.43 -6.11
N ALA A 215 -30.57 -8.44 -6.87
CA ALA A 215 -29.45 -8.62 -7.80
C ALA A 215 -28.17 -9.09 -7.07
N SER A 216 -27.91 -8.54 -5.88
CA SER A 216 -26.79 -8.93 -5.03
C SER A 216 -26.94 -10.35 -4.48
N VAL A 217 -28.15 -10.75 -4.07
CA VAL A 217 -28.49 -12.13 -3.67
C VAL A 217 -28.35 -13.12 -4.82
N LYS A 218 -28.52 -12.68 -6.07
CA LYS A 218 -28.39 -13.52 -7.28
C LYS A 218 -26.99 -13.50 -7.89
N GLY A 219 -26.06 -12.69 -7.37
CA GLY A 219 -24.74 -12.53 -7.96
C GLY A 219 -24.77 -11.85 -9.33
N ASN A 220 -25.85 -11.14 -9.67
CA ASN A 220 -26.01 -10.48 -10.96
C ASN A 220 -25.19 -9.18 -11.02
N LEU A 221 -23.88 -9.33 -11.20
CA LEU A 221 -22.93 -8.23 -11.22
C LEU A 221 -23.27 -7.19 -12.31
N ARG A 222 -23.75 -7.62 -13.47
CA ARG A 222 -24.17 -6.73 -14.56
C ARG A 222 -25.23 -5.76 -14.07
N LEU A 223 -26.32 -6.29 -13.50
CA LEU A 223 -27.42 -5.48 -13.01
C LEU A 223 -27.00 -4.60 -11.84
N VAL A 224 -26.20 -5.12 -10.90
CA VAL A 224 -25.65 -4.32 -9.79
C VAL A 224 -24.86 -3.12 -10.32
N LYS A 225 -23.98 -3.33 -11.32
CA LYS A 225 -23.22 -2.24 -11.95
C LYS A 225 -24.12 -1.19 -12.55
N SER A 226 -25.05 -1.60 -13.42
CA SER A 226 -25.96 -0.68 -14.10
C SER A 226 -26.84 0.12 -13.15
N LEU A 227 -27.35 -0.49 -12.07
CA LEU A 227 -28.16 0.21 -11.07
C LEU A 227 -27.35 1.30 -10.35
N ILE A 228 -26.12 0.99 -9.92
CA ILE A 228 -25.25 1.95 -9.22
C ILE A 228 -24.80 3.08 -10.16
N GLU A 229 -24.42 2.74 -11.40
CA GLU A 229 -24.01 3.73 -12.41
C GLU A 229 -25.15 4.72 -12.76
N CYS A 230 -26.41 4.27 -12.67
CA CYS A 230 -27.59 5.11 -12.87
C CYS A 230 -28.10 5.83 -11.60
N GLY A 231 -27.33 5.82 -10.51
CA GLY A 231 -27.61 6.62 -9.32
C GLY A 231 -28.48 5.95 -8.27
N CYS A 232 -28.69 4.62 -8.32
CA CYS A 232 -29.30 3.91 -7.21
C CYS A 232 -28.45 4.06 -5.94
N ASP A 233 -29.10 4.27 -4.80
CA ASP A 233 -28.40 4.35 -3.52
C ASP A 233 -27.82 2.98 -3.12
N LYS A 234 -26.49 2.87 -3.15
CA LYS A 234 -25.76 1.66 -2.75
C LYS A 234 -25.90 1.32 -1.25
N GLU A 235 -26.25 2.30 -0.42
CA GLU A 235 -26.44 2.14 1.03
C GLU A 235 -27.91 1.95 1.42
N ILE A 236 -28.82 1.83 0.44
CA ILE A 236 -30.21 1.54 0.74
C ILE A 236 -30.32 0.28 1.60
N LYS A 237 -31.22 0.33 2.58
CA LYS A 237 -31.44 -0.74 3.53
C LYS A 237 -32.80 -1.38 3.31
N ASP A 238 -32.86 -2.70 3.47
CA ASP A 238 -34.13 -3.41 3.59
C ASP A 238 -34.74 -3.22 5.00
N LYS A 239 -35.85 -3.92 5.29
CA LYS A 239 -36.55 -3.79 6.58
C LYS A 239 -35.72 -4.22 7.79
N ASP A 240 -34.72 -5.08 7.56
CA ASP A 240 -33.81 -5.57 8.59
C ASP A 240 -32.51 -4.75 8.66
N GLY A 241 -32.41 -3.65 7.91
CA GLY A 241 -31.24 -2.78 7.92
C GLY A 241 -30.09 -3.28 7.04
N ARG A 242 -30.32 -4.27 6.18
CA ARG A 242 -29.27 -4.91 5.36
C ARG A 242 -29.10 -4.21 4.02
N THR A 243 -27.85 -4.09 3.58
CA THR A 243 -27.47 -3.45 2.31
C THR A 243 -27.18 -4.47 1.21
N ALA A 244 -26.91 -3.99 -0.01
CA ALA A 244 -26.45 -4.83 -1.12
C ALA A 244 -25.15 -5.60 -0.80
N LEU A 245 -24.23 -4.96 -0.07
CA LEU A 245 -22.97 -5.58 0.35
C LEU A 245 -23.21 -6.71 1.36
N TYR A 246 -24.16 -6.52 2.28
CA TYR A 246 -24.59 -7.57 3.20
C TYR A 246 -25.12 -8.78 2.42
N TRP A 247 -26.06 -8.56 1.49
CA TRP A 247 -26.71 -9.61 0.71
C TRP A 247 -25.79 -10.35 -0.28
N SER A 248 -24.76 -9.68 -0.81
CA SER A 248 -23.75 -10.37 -1.62
C SER A 248 -22.74 -11.15 -0.77
N SER A 249 -22.48 -10.71 0.46
CA SER A 249 -21.56 -11.39 1.38
C SER A 249 -22.16 -12.66 1.98
N ILE A 250 -23.43 -12.63 2.37
CA ILE A 250 -24.18 -13.82 2.84
C ILE A 250 -24.32 -14.89 1.73
N SER A 251 -24.41 -14.47 0.47
CA SER A 251 -24.53 -15.37 -0.68
C SER A 251 -23.19 -15.79 -1.30
N GLY A 252 -22.07 -15.24 -0.85
CA GLY A 252 -20.73 -15.64 -1.30
C GLY A 252 -20.31 -15.09 -2.67
N TYR A 253 -21.00 -14.08 -3.22
CA TYR A 253 -20.69 -13.53 -4.55
C TYR A 253 -19.55 -12.51 -4.50
N LEU A 254 -18.32 -13.01 -4.47
CA LEU A 254 -17.10 -12.20 -4.35
C LEU A 254 -17.01 -11.04 -5.35
N GLU A 255 -17.37 -11.25 -6.61
CA GLU A 255 -17.24 -10.21 -7.63
C GLU A 255 -18.22 -9.05 -7.41
N VAL A 256 -19.40 -9.32 -6.84
CA VAL A 256 -20.35 -8.27 -6.42
C VAL A 256 -19.81 -7.54 -5.20
N VAL A 257 -19.26 -8.25 -4.21
CA VAL A 257 -18.62 -7.67 -3.03
C VAL A 257 -17.48 -6.73 -3.43
N LYS A 258 -16.56 -7.19 -4.30
CA LYS A 258 -15.45 -6.38 -4.82
C LYS A 258 -15.94 -5.11 -5.50
N TYR A 259 -16.95 -5.24 -6.36
CA TYR A 259 -17.50 -4.08 -7.04
C TYR A 259 -18.11 -3.07 -6.07
N LEU A 260 -18.97 -3.52 -5.15
CA LEU A 260 -19.61 -2.64 -4.17
C LEU A 260 -18.58 -1.91 -3.29
N ILE A 261 -17.54 -2.60 -2.83
CA ILE A 261 -16.42 -1.97 -2.11
C ILE A 261 -15.69 -0.95 -2.98
N SER A 262 -15.43 -1.26 -4.25
CA SER A 262 -14.72 -0.36 -5.17
C SER A 262 -15.47 0.95 -5.45
N VAL A 263 -16.81 0.93 -5.39
CA VAL A 263 -17.66 2.13 -5.50
C VAL A 263 -17.98 2.79 -4.15
N GLY A 264 -17.26 2.38 -3.09
CA GLY A 264 -17.30 3.01 -1.77
C GLY A 264 -18.45 2.55 -0.88
N ALA A 265 -18.97 1.33 -1.04
CA ALA A 265 -19.95 0.80 -0.11
C ALA A 265 -19.36 0.65 1.31
N ASN A 266 -20.16 0.91 2.34
CA ASN A 266 -19.72 0.81 3.73
C ASN A 266 -19.51 -0.65 4.15
N LYS A 267 -18.25 -1.09 4.20
CA LYS A 267 -17.86 -2.44 4.66
C LYS A 267 -18.24 -2.77 6.10
N GLU A 268 -18.50 -1.76 6.92
CA GLU A 268 -18.93 -1.91 8.32
C GLU A 268 -20.44 -1.67 8.50
N ALA A 269 -21.22 -1.61 7.41
CA ALA A 269 -22.67 -1.45 7.50
C ALA A 269 -23.28 -2.56 8.36
N LYS A 270 -24.06 -2.17 9.37
CA LYS A 270 -24.75 -3.10 10.27
C LYS A 270 -26.23 -3.21 9.93
N ASP A 271 -26.72 -4.45 9.98
CA ASP A 271 -28.15 -4.74 10.07
C ASP A 271 -28.71 -4.41 11.47
N ASN A 272 -30.02 -4.62 11.67
CA ASN A 272 -30.68 -4.34 12.95
C ASN A 272 -30.17 -5.23 14.09
N GLY A 273 -29.60 -6.40 13.78
CA GLY A 273 -28.92 -7.29 14.74
C GLY A 273 -27.47 -6.91 15.02
N GLY A 274 -26.96 -5.85 14.41
CA GLY A 274 -25.58 -5.39 14.54
C GLY A 274 -24.57 -6.20 13.72
N ARG A 275 -25.03 -7.06 12.81
CA ARG A 275 -24.18 -7.94 11.99
C ARG A 275 -23.61 -7.18 10.79
N THR A 276 -22.32 -7.37 10.52
CA THR A 276 -21.60 -6.78 9.39
C THR A 276 -21.49 -7.77 8.23
N PRO A 277 -21.18 -7.32 6.98
CA PRO A 277 -20.89 -8.21 5.87
C PRO A 277 -19.84 -9.30 6.17
N LEU A 278 -18.82 -8.97 6.97
CA LEU A 278 -17.79 -9.93 7.38
C LEU A 278 -18.34 -11.00 8.35
N ILE A 279 -19.22 -10.61 9.27
CA ILE A 279 -19.90 -11.56 10.17
C ILE A 279 -20.70 -12.56 9.33
N GLU A 280 -21.50 -12.08 8.37
CA GLU A 280 -22.32 -12.95 7.51
C GLU A 280 -21.49 -13.86 6.60
N ALA A 281 -20.47 -13.33 5.93
CA ALA A 281 -19.58 -14.17 5.12
C ALA A 281 -18.91 -15.28 5.96
N SER A 282 -18.64 -14.99 7.23
CA SER A 282 -18.07 -15.97 8.17
C SER A 282 -19.10 -16.97 8.68
N ASP A 283 -20.34 -16.52 8.94
CA ASP A 283 -21.49 -17.33 9.36
C ASP A 283 -21.87 -18.38 8.32
N TYR A 284 -21.72 -18.05 7.03
CA TYR A 284 -22.04 -18.92 5.89
C TYR A 284 -20.81 -19.61 5.25
N GLY A 285 -19.60 -19.34 5.75
CA GLY A 285 -18.40 -20.08 5.35
C GLY A 285 -17.75 -19.65 4.03
N HIS A 286 -18.06 -18.44 3.53
CA HIS A 286 -17.56 -17.91 2.26
C HIS A 286 -16.14 -17.36 2.39
N LEU A 287 -15.15 -18.26 2.42
CA LEU A 287 -13.75 -17.94 2.69
C LEU A 287 -13.19 -16.83 1.80
N GLU A 288 -13.45 -16.86 0.50
CA GLU A 288 -12.91 -15.88 -0.44
C GLU A 288 -13.45 -14.47 -0.17
N VAL A 289 -14.72 -14.36 0.26
CA VAL A 289 -15.32 -13.08 0.67
C VAL A 289 -14.72 -12.60 1.99
N VAL A 290 -14.53 -13.49 2.97
CA VAL A 290 -13.88 -13.18 4.25
C VAL A 290 -12.45 -12.65 4.00
N GLN A 291 -11.66 -13.36 3.18
CA GLN A 291 -10.30 -12.96 2.82
C GLN A 291 -10.27 -11.57 2.18
N TYR A 292 -11.18 -11.32 1.24
CA TYR A 292 -11.25 -10.03 0.58
C TYR A 292 -11.65 -8.90 1.54
N LEU A 293 -12.71 -9.08 2.33
CA LEU A 293 -13.17 -8.07 3.30
C LEU A 293 -12.07 -7.70 4.31
N ILE A 294 -11.34 -8.70 4.83
CA ILE A 294 -10.18 -8.47 5.70
C ILE A 294 -9.07 -7.69 4.98
N SER A 295 -8.78 -8.06 3.72
CA SER A 295 -7.73 -7.38 2.92
C SER A 295 -8.02 -5.89 2.67
N VAL A 296 -9.31 -5.50 2.61
CA VAL A 296 -9.74 -4.10 2.47
C VAL A 296 -10.00 -3.41 3.83
N GLY A 297 -9.55 -4.04 4.92
CA GLY A 297 -9.54 -3.48 6.27
C GLY A 297 -10.87 -3.58 7.01
N ALA A 298 -11.72 -4.57 6.72
CA ALA A 298 -12.91 -4.82 7.53
C ALA A 298 -12.52 -5.23 8.96
N ASN A 299 -13.31 -4.82 9.96
CA ASN A 299 -13.03 -5.11 11.36
C ASN A 299 -13.26 -6.59 11.70
N LYS A 300 -12.17 -7.37 11.77
CA LYS A 300 -12.20 -8.78 12.19
C LYS A 300 -12.76 -9.04 13.59
N GLU A 301 -12.75 -8.02 14.45
CA GLU A 301 -13.28 -8.06 15.82
C GLU A 301 -14.67 -7.41 15.94
N ALA A 302 -15.35 -7.17 14.81
CA ALA A 302 -16.70 -6.62 14.83
C ALA A 302 -17.61 -7.49 15.70
N LYS A 303 -18.33 -6.86 16.63
CA LYS A 303 -19.35 -7.51 17.46
C LYS A 303 -20.75 -7.09 17.02
N ASN A 304 -21.63 -8.07 16.92
CA ASN A 304 -23.06 -7.84 16.78
C ASN A 304 -23.71 -7.56 18.15
N ASN A 305 -25.04 -7.41 18.19
CA ASN A 305 -25.76 -7.08 19.44
C ASN A 305 -25.70 -8.19 20.50
N TYR A 306 -25.30 -9.41 20.12
CA TYR A 306 -25.08 -10.55 21.03
C TYR A 306 -23.61 -10.68 21.45
N GLY A 307 -22.75 -9.74 21.08
CA GLY A 307 -21.31 -9.79 21.37
C GLY A 307 -20.53 -10.76 20.48
N ARG A 308 -21.18 -11.40 19.49
CA ARG A 308 -20.56 -12.44 18.65
C ARG A 308 -19.71 -11.83 17.53
N THR A 309 -18.51 -12.36 17.38
CA THR A 309 -17.52 -11.98 16.35
C THR A 309 -17.64 -12.86 15.09
N PRO A 310 -17.02 -12.48 13.96
CA PRO A 310 -16.89 -13.36 12.79
C PRO A 310 -16.33 -14.75 13.13
N LEU A 311 -15.33 -14.81 14.03
CA LEU A 311 -14.71 -16.07 14.47
C LEU A 311 -15.68 -16.96 15.24
N ILE A 312 -16.52 -16.38 16.12
CA ILE A 312 -17.53 -17.13 16.86
C ILE A 312 -18.57 -17.74 15.91
N TYR A 313 -19.06 -16.99 14.91
CA TYR A 313 -20.02 -17.50 13.93
C TYR A 313 -19.44 -18.58 13.01
N ALA A 314 -18.23 -18.37 12.47
CA ALA A 314 -17.55 -19.39 11.68
C ALA A 314 -17.33 -20.67 12.51
N SER A 315 -17.06 -20.53 13.81
CA SER A 315 -16.84 -21.67 14.70
C SER A 315 -18.13 -22.41 15.03
N TYR A 316 -19.21 -21.67 15.31
CA TYR A 316 -20.54 -22.22 15.60
C TYR A 316 -21.08 -23.06 14.43
N ASN A 317 -20.91 -22.60 13.18
CA ASN A 317 -21.36 -23.32 11.99
C ASN A 317 -20.33 -24.32 11.41
N GLY A 318 -19.18 -24.48 12.05
CA GLY A 318 -18.20 -25.50 11.66
C GLY A 318 -17.36 -25.16 10.42
N HIS A 319 -17.24 -23.89 10.05
CA HIS A 319 -16.48 -23.44 8.87
C HIS A 319 -14.98 -23.41 9.12
N LEU A 320 -14.35 -24.60 9.19
CA LEU A 320 -12.94 -24.78 9.56
C LEU A 320 -11.97 -23.88 8.78
N LYS A 321 -12.13 -23.76 7.45
CA LYS A 321 -11.21 -22.94 6.64
C LYS A 321 -11.30 -21.45 6.99
N VAL A 322 -12.50 -20.94 7.28
CA VAL A 322 -12.70 -19.56 7.72
C VAL A 322 -12.10 -19.35 9.10
N VAL A 323 -12.31 -20.29 10.03
CA VAL A 323 -11.69 -20.25 11.37
C VAL A 323 -10.17 -20.23 11.29
N GLN A 324 -9.57 -21.13 10.50
CA GLN A 324 -8.12 -21.18 10.28
C GLN A 324 -7.59 -19.85 9.74
N TYR A 325 -8.29 -19.27 8.75
CA TYR A 325 -7.90 -17.98 8.19
C TYR A 325 -8.00 -16.85 9.21
N LEU A 326 -9.14 -16.70 9.90
CA LEU A 326 -9.34 -15.65 10.91
C LEU A 326 -8.28 -15.73 12.03
N ILE A 327 -7.97 -16.94 12.52
CA ILE A 327 -6.87 -17.15 13.49
C ILE A 327 -5.52 -16.73 12.89
N SER A 328 -5.24 -17.08 11.64
CA SER A 328 -3.97 -16.75 10.97
C SER A 328 -3.76 -15.24 10.81
N VAL A 329 -4.83 -14.45 10.70
CA VAL A 329 -4.78 -12.97 10.63
C VAL A 329 -4.94 -12.30 12.00
N GLY A 330 -4.80 -13.08 13.06
CA GLY A 330 -4.76 -12.62 14.45
C GLY A 330 -6.13 -12.24 15.02
N ALA A 331 -7.21 -12.91 14.62
CA ALA A 331 -8.49 -12.75 15.30
C ALA A 331 -8.41 -13.24 16.76
N ASP A 332 -9.04 -12.52 17.69
CA ASP A 332 -9.01 -12.87 19.11
C ASP A 332 -9.81 -14.15 19.38
N LYS A 333 -9.11 -15.27 19.59
CA LYS A 333 -9.70 -16.59 19.89
C LYS A 333 -10.36 -16.66 21.27
N GLU A 334 -9.99 -15.75 22.18
CA GLU A 334 -10.52 -15.67 23.55
C GLU A 334 -11.66 -14.64 23.68
N ALA A 335 -12.02 -13.97 22.58
CA ALA A 335 -13.14 -13.04 22.56
C ALA A 335 -14.42 -13.76 22.99
N LYS A 336 -15.14 -13.15 23.94
CA LYS A 336 -16.41 -13.66 24.48
C LYS A 336 -17.60 -12.92 23.88
N ASP A 337 -18.66 -13.69 23.64
CA ASP A 337 -19.99 -13.15 23.41
C ASP A 337 -20.67 -12.72 24.73
N ASN A 338 -21.91 -12.25 24.65
CA ASN A 338 -22.63 -11.75 25.84
C ASN A 338 -22.98 -12.86 26.84
N ASP A 339 -22.97 -14.13 26.43
CA ASP A 339 -23.18 -15.29 27.31
C ASP A 339 -21.86 -15.73 27.98
N GLY A 340 -20.75 -15.05 27.67
CA GLY A 340 -19.41 -15.38 28.17
C GLY A 340 -18.73 -16.52 27.40
N GLU A 341 -19.29 -16.95 26.28
CA GLU A 341 -18.80 -18.07 25.48
C GLU A 341 -17.81 -17.61 24.41
N THR A 342 -16.72 -18.36 24.26
CA THR A 342 -15.69 -18.16 23.23
C THR A 342 -16.02 -18.90 21.94
N ALA A 343 -15.21 -18.69 20.90
CA ALA A 343 -15.26 -19.48 19.68
C ALA A 343 -15.07 -20.99 19.95
N LEU A 344 -14.22 -21.36 20.90
CA LEU A 344 -14.00 -22.75 21.30
C LEU A 344 -15.25 -23.34 21.96
N ASP A 345 -15.92 -22.59 22.83
CA ASP A 345 -17.14 -23.04 23.53
C ASP A 345 -18.28 -23.32 22.54
N LYS A 346 -18.45 -22.46 21.54
CA LYS A 346 -19.47 -22.63 20.48
C LYS A 346 -19.11 -23.68 19.42
N SER A 347 -17.83 -24.06 19.30
CA SER A 347 -17.35 -24.94 18.24
C SER A 347 -17.72 -26.42 18.41
N LYS A 348 -17.89 -27.12 17.29
CA LYS A 348 -18.11 -28.58 17.22
C LYS A 348 -17.23 -29.22 16.14
N GLY A 349 -17.05 -30.54 16.22
CA GLY A 349 -16.34 -31.32 15.20
C GLY A 349 -14.92 -30.82 14.91
N ALA A 350 -14.54 -30.75 13.63
CA ALA A 350 -13.18 -30.41 13.21
C ALA A 350 -12.72 -29.01 13.65
N VAL A 351 -13.64 -28.04 13.79
CA VAL A 351 -13.30 -26.71 14.33
C VAL A 351 -12.86 -26.83 15.79
N ARG A 352 -13.62 -27.60 16.59
CA ARG A 352 -13.29 -27.77 18.01
C ARG A 352 -11.93 -28.43 18.19
N GLU A 353 -11.64 -29.48 17.42
CA GLU A 353 -10.33 -30.14 17.44
C GLU A 353 -9.20 -29.18 17.07
N TYR A 354 -9.40 -28.35 16.03
CA TYR A 354 -8.44 -27.33 15.64
C TYR A 354 -8.20 -26.29 16.76
N LEU A 355 -9.27 -25.71 17.32
CA LEU A 355 -9.15 -24.71 18.38
C LEU A 355 -8.51 -25.29 19.65
N LEU A 356 -8.83 -26.54 20.04
CA LEU A 356 -8.16 -27.23 21.14
C LEU A 356 -6.66 -27.45 20.87
N SER A 357 -6.29 -27.76 19.62
CA SER A 357 -4.89 -27.99 19.26
C SER A 357 -4.00 -26.74 19.37
N ILE A 358 -4.59 -25.54 19.20
CA ILE A 358 -3.90 -24.26 19.30
C ILE A 358 -4.10 -23.55 20.66
N ALA A 359 -4.98 -24.07 21.52
CA ALA A 359 -5.14 -23.59 22.89
C ALA A 359 -4.11 -24.22 23.86
N ARG A 360 -3.53 -25.37 23.49
CA ARG A 360 -2.52 -26.09 24.27
C ARG A 360 -1.08 -25.61 24.03
N LYS A 361 -0.89 -24.66 23.13
CA LYS A 361 0.38 -24.00 22.79
C LYS A 361 0.28 -22.55 23.21
#